data_AF-A0A6J4FA40-F1
#
_entry.id   AF-A0A6J4FA40-F1
#
_cell.length_a   1.000
_cell.length_b   1.000
_cell.length_c   1.000
_cell.angle_alpha   90.00
_cell.angle_beta   90.00
_cell.angle_gamma   90.00
#
_symmetry.space_group_name_H-M   'P 1'
#
loop_
_entity.id
_entity.type
_entity.pdbx_description
1 polymer ?
#
loop_
_entity_poly.entity_id
_entity_poly.type
_entity_poly.pdbx_seq_one_letter_code
_entity_poly.pdbx_strand_id
1 'polypeptide(L)'
;MSPRLQSGLLKLWHAWMAGAFLVAYATADDDTYAMHLFAGYAVLAAVAARLLAGLAVRSGPLALTRPSLSSLLALRAGRRGRHPLLAWFAAALLAAIGLAAVTGALADGATWMEDPHEAVSELSLWVIFGHVAFVVFLYGGKRLLARAVAAAALLALLPSPGFAADARRDAILADYAAGARKVDAAFAGFDAGRGETLFRTRWAKGDERTPSCTACHTDDPRNPGRNAKTGRAIDPVAVSANPKRFTDPGEVEKQFGRDCKNVLGRDCTALEKGDYITFMAGR
;
A
#
# COMPACT_ATOMS: atom_id res chain seq x y z
N MET A 1 -10.90 -38.19 -4.30
CA MET A 1 -10.52 -37.23 -5.37
C MET A 1 -9.18 -37.60 -5.98
N SER A 2 -9.05 -37.69 -7.30
CA SER A 2 -7.82 -38.16 -7.97
C SER A 2 -6.65 -37.20 -7.77
N PRO A 3 -5.37 -37.68 -7.72
CA PRO A 3 -4.20 -36.80 -7.56
C PRO A 3 -4.05 -35.74 -8.67
N ARG A 4 -4.50 -36.06 -9.90
CA ARG A 4 -4.52 -35.12 -11.02
C ARG A 4 -5.48 -33.96 -10.77
N LEU A 5 -6.70 -34.26 -10.31
CA LEU A 5 -7.69 -33.25 -9.95
C LEU A 5 -7.22 -32.40 -8.77
N GLN A 6 -6.64 -33.02 -7.73
CA GLN A 6 -6.05 -32.30 -6.60
C GLN A 6 -4.96 -31.30 -7.05
N SER A 7 -4.10 -31.71 -7.99
CA SER A 7 -3.04 -30.86 -8.54
C SER A 7 -3.61 -29.73 -9.40
N GLY A 8 -4.68 -29.99 -10.16
CA GLY A 8 -5.41 -28.99 -10.92
C GLY A 8 -6.00 -27.91 -10.01
N LEU A 9 -6.67 -28.32 -8.93
CA LEU A 9 -7.25 -27.42 -7.93
C LEU A 9 -6.18 -26.55 -7.25
N LEU A 10 -5.01 -27.10 -6.95
CA LEU A 10 -3.90 -26.31 -6.39
C LEU A 10 -3.38 -25.24 -7.35
N LYS A 11 -3.26 -25.56 -8.64
CA LYS A 11 -2.82 -24.60 -9.66
C LYS A 11 -3.84 -23.48 -9.82
N LEU A 12 -5.13 -23.83 -9.84
CA LEU A 12 -6.22 -22.86 -9.87
C LEU A 12 -6.19 -21.97 -8.62
N TRP A 13 -6.06 -22.57 -7.44
CA TRP A 13 -5.93 -21.83 -6.19
C TRP A 13 -4.73 -20.88 -6.18
N HIS A 14 -3.58 -21.35 -6.68
CA HIS A 14 -2.39 -20.53 -6.79
C HIS A 14 -2.60 -19.34 -7.74
N ALA A 15 -3.24 -19.56 -8.89
CA ALA A 15 -3.56 -18.48 -9.83
C ALA A 15 -4.54 -17.47 -9.22
N TRP A 16 -5.56 -17.94 -8.51
CA TRP A 16 -6.48 -17.07 -7.77
C TRP A 16 -5.74 -16.24 -6.71
N MET A 17 -4.96 -16.89 -5.84
CA MET A 17 -4.19 -16.23 -4.79
C MET A 17 -3.24 -15.17 -5.36
N ALA A 18 -2.42 -15.54 -6.35
CA ALA A 18 -1.42 -14.64 -6.94
C ALA A 18 -2.07 -13.48 -7.71
N GLY A 19 -3.14 -13.75 -8.47
CA GLY A 19 -3.86 -12.72 -9.21
C GLY A 19 -4.56 -11.73 -8.28
N ALA A 20 -5.26 -12.22 -7.26
CA ALA A 20 -5.93 -11.36 -6.28
C ALA A 20 -4.91 -10.52 -5.49
N PHE A 21 -3.79 -11.11 -5.06
CA PHE A 21 -2.73 -10.37 -4.37
C PHE A 21 -2.13 -9.27 -5.26
N LEU A 22 -1.84 -9.57 -6.52
CA LEU A 22 -1.29 -8.59 -7.47
C LEU A 22 -2.25 -7.42 -7.69
N VAL A 23 -3.54 -7.71 -7.87
CA VAL A 23 -4.57 -6.67 -8.03
C VAL A 23 -4.62 -5.83 -6.75
N ALA A 24 -4.74 -6.46 -5.57
CA ALA A 24 -4.77 -5.74 -4.30
C ALA A 24 -3.57 -4.80 -4.15
N TYR A 25 -2.36 -5.28 -4.44
CA TYR A 25 -1.15 -4.46 -4.37
C TYR A 25 -1.17 -3.28 -5.37
N ALA A 26 -1.54 -3.54 -6.63
CA ALA A 26 -1.53 -2.53 -7.69
C ALA A 26 -2.61 -1.46 -7.52
N THR A 27 -3.65 -1.73 -6.73
CA THR A 27 -4.82 -0.86 -6.59
C THR A 27 -4.94 -0.25 -5.20
N ALA A 28 -3.90 -0.33 -4.38
CA ALA A 28 -3.89 0.15 -3.00
C ALA A 28 -3.98 1.69 -2.87
N ASP A 29 -4.24 2.41 -3.96
CA ASP A 29 -4.46 3.85 -3.94
C ASP A 29 -5.92 4.22 -3.60
N ASP A 30 -6.12 5.49 -3.26
CA ASP A 30 -7.45 6.01 -2.91
C ASP A 30 -8.47 5.89 -4.06
N ASP A 31 -8.01 5.97 -5.30
CA ASP A 31 -8.87 6.05 -6.50
C ASP A 31 -9.41 4.68 -6.92
N THR A 32 -8.65 3.62 -6.65
CA THR A 32 -9.02 2.23 -6.94
C THR A 32 -9.23 1.40 -5.67
N TYR A 33 -9.43 2.06 -4.53
CA TYR A 33 -9.62 1.43 -3.23
C TYR A 33 -10.72 0.35 -3.21
N ALA A 34 -11.82 0.54 -3.94
CA ALA A 34 -12.87 -0.48 -4.04
C ALA A 34 -12.35 -1.79 -4.66
N MET A 35 -11.43 -1.70 -5.64
CA MET A 35 -10.77 -2.84 -6.25
C MET A 35 -9.74 -3.47 -5.31
N HIS A 36 -9.00 -2.65 -4.56
CA HIS A 36 -8.11 -3.13 -3.49
C HIS A 36 -8.88 -3.93 -2.45
N LEU A 37 -10.00 -3.39 -1.97
CA LEU A 37 -10.83 -4.02 -0.95
C LEU A 37 -11.39 -5.36 -1.44
N PHE A 38 -11.98 -5.37 -2.64
CA PHE A 38 -12.48 -6.61 -3.25
C PHE A 38 -11.38 -7.66 -3.41
N ALA A 39 -10.22 -7.26 -3.94
CA ALA A 39 -9.09 -8.16 -4.15
C ALA A 39 -8.49 -8.66 -2.83
N GLY A 40 -8.42 -7.81 -1.79
CA GLY A 40 -8.00 -8.17 -0.44
C GLY A 40 -8.90 -9.22 0.19
N TYR A 41 -10.23 -9.07 0.09
CA TYR A 41 -11.17 -10.09 0.54
C TYR A 41 -11.08 -11.37 -0.30
N ALA A 42 -10.77 -11.29 -1.59
CA ALA A 42 -10.52 -12.46 -2.43
C ALA A 42 -9.25 -13.22 -2.00
N VAL A 43 -8.18 -12.52 -1.59
CA VAL A 43 -6.98 -13.13 -0.97
C VAL A 43 -7.36 -13.81 0.34
N LEU A 44 -8.10 -13.13 1.22
CA LEU A 44 -8.53 -13.69 2.51
C LEU A 44 -9.35 -14.98 2.31
N ALA A 45 -10.30 -14.97 1.37
CA ALA A 45 -11.10 -16.13 1.00
C ALA A 45 -10.22 -17.27 0.44
N ALA A 46 -9.21 -16.95 -0.37
CA ALA A 46 -8.26 -17.95 -0.87
C ALA A 46 -7.44 -18.57 0.27
N VAL A 47 -7.00 -17.79 1.26
CA VAL A 47 -6.28 -18.29 2.44
C VAL A 47 -7.19 -19.21 3.25
N ALA A 48 -8.42 -18.78 3.53
CA ALA A 48 -9.41 -19.58 4.25
C ALA A 48 -9.70 -20.90 3.53
N ALA A 49 -9.93 -20.85 2.21
CA ALA A 49 -10.15 -22.04 1.39
C ALA A 49 -8.96 -23.02 1.45
N ARG A 50 -7.71 -22.49 1.44
CA ARG A 50 -6.51 -23.32 1.55
C ARG A 50 -6.40 -24.04 2.89
N LEU A 51 -6.70 -23.33 3.98
CA LEU A 51 -6.66 -23.85 5.34
C LEU A 51 -7.75 -24.92 5.52
N LEU A 52 -8.98 -24.65 5.09
CA LEU A 52 -10.09 -25.61 5.14
C LEU A 52 -9.80 -26.89 4.33
N ALA A 53 -9.31 -26.74 3.09
CA ALA A 53 -8.91 -27.90 2.27
C ALA A 53 -7.77 -28.70 2.94
N GLY A 54 -6.84 -28.00 3.60
CA GLY A 54 -5.74 -28.58 4.35
C GLY A 54 -6.16 -29.37 5.59
N LEU A 55 -7.22 -28.94 6.26
CA LEU A 55 -7.82 -29.64 7.40
C LEU A 55 -8.64 -30.86 6.94
N ALA A 56 -9.28 -30.76 5.77
CA ALA A 56 -10.11 -31.82 5.21
C ALA A 56 -9.30 -32.98 4.58
N VAL A 57 -8.10 -32.71 4.07
CA VAL A 57 -7.29 -33.69 3.33
C VAL A 57 -5.99 -34.03 4.07
N ARG A 58 -5.83 -35.31 4.46
CA ARG A 58 -4.65 -35.78 5.22
C ARG A 58 -3.47 -36.23 4.35
N SER A 59 -3.71 -36.56 3.08
CA SER A 59 -2.67 -37.06 2.16
C SER A 59 -2.92 -36.64 0.71
N GLY A 60 -1.86 -36.66 -0.09
CA GLY A 60 -1.90 -36.21 -1.49
C GLY A 60 -1.60 -34.71 -1.65
N PRO A 61 -1.65 -34.18 -2.89
CA PRO A 61 -1.26 -32.81 -3.18
C PRO A 61 -1.96 -31.74 -2.32
N LEU A 62 -3.25 -31.88 -2.05
CA LEU A 62 -4.01 -30.87 -1.29
C LEU A 62 -3.68 -30.82 0.20
N ALA A 63 -3.08 -31.88 0.76
CA ALA A 63 -2.69 -31.90 2.15
C ALA A 63 -1.66 -30.80 2.45
N LEU A 64 -1.77 -30.16 3.63
CA LEU A 64 -0.77 -29.20 4.07
C LEU A 64 0.52 -29.94 4.40
N THR A 65 1.60 -29.57 3.71
CA THR A 65 2.92 -30.13 3.99
C THR A 65 3.49 -29.45 5.23
N ARG A 66 3.70 -30.22 6.29
CA ARG A 66 4.26 -29.68 7.54
C ARG A 66 5.77 -29.44 7.36
N PRO A 67 6.27 -28.21 7.57
CA PRO A 67 7.70 -27.98 7.60
C PRO A 67 8.33 -28.78 8.74
N SER A 68 9.51 -29.35 8.49
CA SER A 68 10.24 -30.14 9.47
C SER A 68 11.68 -29.65 9.58
N LEU A 69 12.14 -29.45 10.82
CA LEU A 69 13.51 -29.05 11.12
C LEU A 69 14.50 -30.18 10.81
N SER A 70 14.10 -31.43 11.05
CA SER A 70 14.94 -32.60 10.72
C SER A 70 15.18 -32.73 9.21
N SER A 71 14.20 -32.37 8.38
CA SER A 71 14.34 -32.35 6.92
C SER A 71 15.25 -31.23 6.43
N LEU A 72 15.29 -30.08 7.11
CA LEU A 72 16.27 -29.01 6.83
C LEU A 72 17.69 -29.45 7.17
N LEU A 73 17.89 -30.06 8.35
CA LEU A 73 19.19 -30.58 8.76
C LEU A 73 19.68 -31.71 7.84
N ALA A 74 18.77 -32.55 7.36
CA ALA A 74 19.07 -33.62 6.41
C ALA A 74 19.46 -33.11 5.01
N LEU A 75 19.09 -31.88 4.63
CA LEU A 75 19.57 -31.25 3.40
C LEU A 75 21.10 -31.09 3.40
N ARG A 76 21.67 -30.79 4.57
CA ARG A 76 23.12 -30.69 4.80
C ARG A 76 23.82 -32.04 4.61
N ALA A 77 23.08 -33.14 4.71
CA ALA A 77 23.54 -34.52 4.55
C ALA A 77 23.32 -35.10 3.12
N GLY A 78 22.90 -34.29 2.14
CA GLY A 78 22.92 -34.67 0.72
C GLY A 78 21.87 -35.71 0.27
N ARG A 79 20.78 -35.91 1.02
CA ARG A 79 19.74 -36.90 0.66
C ARG A 79 18.87 -36.45 -0.53
N ARG A 80 18.56 -37.39 -1.44
CA ARG A 80 17.68 -37.19 -2.61
C ARG A 80 16.20 -37.17 -2.19
N GLY A 81 15.47 -36.13 -2.60
CA GLY A 81 14.04 -35.92 -2.33
C GLY A 81 13.57 -34.53 -2.75
N ARG A 82 12.29 -34.19 -2.48
CA ARG A 82 11.79 -32.81 -2.65
C ARG A 82 12.54 -31.86 -1.71
N HIS A 83 12.88 -30.67 -2.21
CA HIS A 83 13.64 -29.71 -1.41
C HIS A 83 12.82 -29.26 -0.17
N PRO A 84 13.29 -29.46 1.07
CA PRO A 84 12.58 -29.14 2.31
C PRO A 84 12.19 -27.67 2.43
N LEU A 85 12.97 -26.75 1.82
CA LEU A 85 12.59 -25.34 1.76
C LEU A 85 11.25 -25.08 1.07
N LEU A 86 10.76 -25.98 0.20
CA LEU A 86 9.44 -25.82 -0.42
C LEU A 86 8.32 -25.80 0.63
N ALA A 87 8.41 -26.65 1.66
CA ALA A 87 7.42 -26.69 2.75
C ALA A 87 7.53 -25.46 3.66
N TRP A 88 8.76 -25.00 3.91
CA TRP A 88 9.00 -23.78 4.69
C TRP A 88 8.52 -22.52 3.98
N PHE A 89 8.82 -22.35 2.68
CA PHE A 89 8.31 -21.24 1.88
C PHE A 89 6.78 -21.28 1.79
N ALA A 90 6.17 -22.46 1.59
CA ALA A 90 4.72 -22.57 1.57
C ALA A 90 4.08 -22.13 2.90
N ALA A 91 4.67 -22.53 4.04
CA ALA A 91 4.20 -22.12 5.35
C ALA A 91 4.41 -20.61 5.59
N ALA A 92 5.59 -20.08 5.26
CA ALA A 92 5.93 -18.67 5.42
C ALA A 92 5.04 -17.76 4.57
N LEU A 93 4.79 -18.12 3.31
CA LEU A 93 3.89 -17.39 2.42
C LEU A 93 2.46 -17.43 2.93
N LEU A 94 1.95 -18.60 3.33
CA LEU A 94 0.58 -18.70 3.83
C LEU A 94 0.38 -17.88 5.12
N ALA A 95 1.40 -17.86 6.00
CA ALA A 95 1.38 -17.04 7.21
C ALA A 95 1.48 -15.54 6.89
N ALA A 96 2.44 -15.11 6.06
CA ALA A 96 2.65 -13.70 5.75
C ALA A 96 1.48 -13.10 4.97
N ILE A 97 1.01 -13.78 3.91
CA ILE A 97 -0.14 -13.33 3.12
C ILE A 97 -1.42 -13.41 3.94
N GLY A 98 -1.58 -14.46 4.76
CA GLY A 98 -2.72 -14.57 5.68
C GLY A 98 -2.76 -13.42 6.68
N LEU A 99 -1.62 -13.06 7.27
CA LEU A 99 -1.53 -11.92 8.18
C LEU A 99 -1.82 -10.60 7.47
N ALA A 100 -1.29 -10.39 6.27
CA ALA A 100 -1.58 -9.21 5.44
C ALA A 100 -3.08 -9.10 5.14
N ALA A 101 -3.73 -10.20 4.73
CA ALA A 101 -5.15 -10.22 4.42
C ALA A 101 -6.04 -9.98 5.65
N VAL A 102 -5.70 -10.57 6.81
CA VAL A 102 -6.44 -10.35 8.06
C VAL A 102 -6.27 -8.92 8.55
N THR A 103 -5.04 -8.40 8.56
CA THR A 103 -4.79 -7.01 8.97
C THR A 103 -5.47 -6.01 8.05
N GLY A 104 -5.55 -6.28 6.74
CA GLY A 104 -6.28 -5.44 5.78
C GLY A 104 -7.80 -5.46 6.02
N ALA A 105 -8.37 -6.64 6.30
CA ALA A 105 -9.79 -6.75 6.67
C ALA A 105 -10.10 -6.03 8.00
N LEU A 106 -9.16 -6.00 8.96
CA LEU A 106 -9.29 -5.20 10.18
C LEU A 106 -9.17 -3.70 9.89
N ALA A 107 -8.25 -3.30 9.01
CA ALA A 107 -8.05 -1.90 8.61
C ALA A 107 -9.28 -1.29 7.95
N ASP A 108 -10.09 -2.10 7.25
CA ASP A 108 -11.37 -1.68 6.66
C ASP A 108 -12.34 -1.09 7.70
N GLY A 109 -12.33 -1.62 8.92
CA GLY A 109 -13.18 -1.16 10.02
C GLY A 109 -12.47 -0.27 11.05
N ALA A 110 -11.13 -0.26 11.06
CA ALA A 110 -10.32 0.34 12.11
C ALA A 110 -9.07 1.03 11.54
N THR A 111 -9.11 2.34 11.37
CA THR A 111 -8.03 3.11 10.72
C THR A 111 -6.67 2.98 11.38
N TRP A 112 -6.63 2.75 12.70
CA TRP A 112 -5.37 2.51 13.41
C TRP A 112 -4.63 1.24 12.95
N MET A 113 -5.30 0.35 12.20
CA MET A 113 -4.71 -0.82 11.55
C MET A 113 -4.16 -0.56 10.14
N GLU A 114 -4.33 0.63 9.55
CA GLU A 114 -3.77 0.97 8.23
C GLU A 114 -2.24 0.89 8.23
N ASP A 115 -1.58 1.58 9.17
CA ASP A 115 -0.11 1.55 9.34
C ASP A 115 0.42 0.10 9.59
N PRO A 116 -0.15 -0.68 10.54
CA PRO A 116 0.21 -2.10 10.69
C PRO A 116 -0.01 -2.94 9.43
N HIS A 117 -1.12 -2.74 8.72
CA HIS A 117 -1.43 -3.47 7.50
C HIS A 117 -0.42 -3.16 6.40
N GLU A 118 -0.04 -1.89 6.22
CA GLU A 118 0.99 -1.46 5.29
C GLU A 118 2.32 -2.16 5.60
N ALA A 119 2.80 -2.07 6.85
CA ALA A 119 4.05 -2.69 7.27
C ALA A 119 4.07 -4.22 7.08
N VAL A 120 2.97 -4.90 7.42
CA VAL A 120 2.83 -6.35 7.22
C VAL A 120 2.80 -6.69 5.72
N SER A 121 2.11 -5.88 4.92
CA SER A 121 2.00 -6.10 3.48
C SER A 121 3.35 -5.91 2.79
N GLU A 122 4.12 -4.88 3.15
CA GLU A 122 5.50 -4.70 2.68
C GLU A 122 6.39 -5.88 3.07
N LEU A 123 6.32 -6.37 4.31
CA LEU A 123 7.07 -7.55 4.74
C LEU A 123 6.69 -8.79 3.92
N SER A 124 5.40 -8.94 3.58
CA SER A 124 4.93 -10.07 2.78
C SER A 124 5.55 -10.09 1.37
N LEU A 125 5.82 -8.92 0.78
CA LEU A 125 6.49 -8.81 -0.53
C LEU A 125 7.88 -9.42 -0.50
N TRP A 126 8.66 -9.20 0.57
CA TRP A 126 9.98 -9.81 0.72
C TRP A 126 9.92 -11.34 0.75
N VAL A 127 8.91 -11.91 1.41
CA VAL A 127 8.69 -13.37 1.43
C VAL A 127 8.31 -13.87 0.02
N ILE A 128 7.46 -13.13 -0.70
CA ILE A 128 7.05 -13.44 -2.09
C ILE A 128 8.26 -13.38 -3.03
N PHE A 129 9.06 -12.32 -2.99
CA PHE A 129 10.26 -12.20 -3.81
C PHE A 129 11.27 -13.30 -3.49
N GLY A 130 11.48 -13.61 -2.20
CA GLY A 130 12.30 -14.73 -1.77
C GLY A 130 11.82 -16.07 -2.33
N HIS A 131 10.51 -16.31 -2.30
CA HIS A 131 9.89 -17.50 -2.89
C HIS A 131 10.11 -17.57 -4.40
N VAL A 132 9.82 -16.49 -5.14
CA VAL A 132 10.00 -16.43 -6.60
C VAL A 132 11.46 -16.65 -6.97
N ALA A 133 12.39 -15.96 -6.31
CA ALA A 133 13.83 -16.12 -6.52
C ALA A 133 14.28 -17.56 -6.27
N PHE A 134 13.79 -18.19 -5.20
CA PHE A 134 14.10 -19.58 -4.88
C PHE A 134 13.56 -20.55 -5.94
N VAL A 135 12.33 -20.36 -6.42
CA VAL A 135 11.74 -21.20 -7.49
C VAL A 135 12.50 -21.00 -8.81
N VAL A 136 12.81 -19.76 -9.19
CA VAL A 136 13.63 -19.46 -10.37
C VAL A 136 15.02 -20.09 -10.26
N PHE A 137 15.64 -20.05 -9.09
CA PHE A 137 16.92 -20.72 -8.84
C PHE A 137 16.82 -22.23 -9.01
N LEU A 138 15.81 -22.87 -8.41
CA LEU A 138 15.63 -24.32 -8.47
C LEU A 138 15.38 -24.84 -9.90
N TYR A 139 14.61 -24.11 -10.71
CA TYR A 139 14.18 -24.59 -12.04
C TYR A 139 14.90 -23.93 -13.22
N GLY A 140 15.37 -22.68 -13.06
CA GLY A 140 16.09 -21.90 -14.09
C GLY A 140 17.61 -21.79 -13.87
N GLY A 141 18.12 -22.18 -12.69
CA GLY A 141 19.54 -22.18 -12.38
C GLY A 141 20.14 -20.78 -12.14
N LYS A 142 21.44 -20.75 -11.82
CA LYS A 142 22.17 -19.55 -11.34
C LYS A 142 22.18 -18.37 -12.32
N ARG A 143 22.15 -18.64 -13.63
CA ARG A 143 22.22 -17.61 -14.69
C ARG A 143 20.94 -16.79 -14.81
N LEU A 144 19.78 -17.42 -14.67
CA LEU A 144 18.47 -16.75 -14.69
C LEU A 144 18.25 -15.92 -13.43
N LEU A 145 18.66 -16.46 -12.26
CA LEU A 145 18.63 -15.70 -11.01
C LEU A 145 19.51 -14.44 -11.10
N ALA A 146 20.74 -14.55 -11.61
CA ALA A 146 21.65 -13.40 -11.74
C ALA A 146 21.07 -12.28 -12.62
N ARG A 147 20.37 -12.63 -13.71
CA ARG A 147 19.69 -11.65 -14.58
C ARG A 147 18.52 -10.96 -13.86
N ALA A 148 17.72 -11.71 -13.10
CA ALA A 148 16.61 -11.15 -12.33
C ALA A 148 17.09 -10.22 -11.20
N VAL A 149 18.16 -10.60 -10.50
CA VAL A 149 18.78 -9.77 -9.44
C VAL A 149 19.38 -8.49 -10.01
N ALA A 150 20.08 -8.56 -11.15
CA ALA A 150 20.64 -7.38 -11.80
C ALA A 150 19.56 -6.36 -12.21
N ALA A 151 18.41 -6.83 -12.71
CA ALA A 151 17.28 -5.97 -13.04
C ALA A 151 16.66 -5.30 -11.79
N ALA A 152 16.54 -6.03 -10.68
CA ALA A 152 16.00 -5.48 -9.43
C ALA A 152 16.96 -4.49 -8.75
N ALA A 153 18.28 -4.75 -8.79
CA ALA A 153 19.29 -3.87 -8.20
C ALA A 153 19.38 -2.49 -8.89
N LEU A 154 19.11 -2.42 -10.20
CA LEU A 154 18.98 -1.15 -10.91
C LEU A 154 17.80 -0.30 -10.42
N LEU A 155 16.71 -0.93 -9.96
CA LEU A 155 15.54 -0.24 -9.42
C LEU A 155 15.76 0.24 -7.97
N ALA A 156 16.55 -0.49 -7.19
CA ALA A 156 16.78 -0.21 -5.76
C ALA A 156 17.79 0.92 -5.48
N LEU A 157 18.45 1.46 -6.51
CA LEU A 157 19.37 2.61 -6.41
C LEU A 157 18.63 3.96 -6.29
N LEU A 158 17.31 3.96 -6.24
CA LEU A 158 16.51 5.15 -5.99
C LEU A 158 16.68 5.59 -4.53
N PRO A 159 17.10 6.84 -4.27
CA PRO A 159 17.34 7.32 -2.92
C PRO A 159 16.06 7.26 -2.08
N SER A 160 16.14 6.66 -0.89
CA SER A 160 15.08 6.67 0.11
C SER A 160 15.22 7.93 0.98
N PRO A 161 14.22 8.83 1.04
CA PRO A 161 14.34 10.04 1.86
C PRO A 161 14.00 9.72 3.32
N GLY A 162 15.03 9.55 4.14
CA GLY A 162 14.92 9.40 5.60
C GLY A 162 15.35 10.65 6.38
N PHE A 163 14.50 11.05 7.33
CA PHE A 163 14.72 11.91 8.52
C PHE A 163 14.67 13.43 8.39
N ALA A 164 13.44 13.95 8.45
CA ALA A 164 12.91 14.99 9.35
C ALA A 164 11.60 15.49 8.70
N ALA A 165 10.45 15.15 9.27
CA ALA A 165 9.13 15.48 8.70
C ALA A 165 9.02 16.99 8.41
N ASP A 166 9.48 17.82 9.33
CA ASP A 166 9.43 19.28 9.17
C ASP A 166 10.37 19.77 8.07
N ALA A 167 11.62 19.30 8.01
CA ALA A 167 12.54 19.69 6.93
C ALA A 167 12.03 19.27 5.54
N ARG A 168 11.35 18.13 5.44
CA ARG A 168 10.71 17.68 4.19
C ARG A 168 9.53 18.57 3.82
N ARG A 169 8.71 18.97 4.79
CA ARG A 169 7.60 19.91 4.58
C ARG A 169 8.10 21.30 4.19
N ASP A 170 9.17 21.77 4.82
CA ASP A 170 9.81 23.04 4.51
C ASP A 170 10.36 23.07 3.08
N ALA A 171 10.94 21.96 2.62
CA ALA A 171 11.38 21.82 1.22
C ALA A 171 10.21 21.93 0.23
N ILE A 172 9.08 21.27 0.52
CA ILE A 172 7.85 21.36 -0.30
C ILE A 172 7.32 22.80 -0.33
N LEU A 173 7.30 23.48 0.83
CA LEU A 173 6.90 24.89 0.90
C LEU A 173 7.87 25.79 0.13
N ALA A 174 9.17 25.52 0.17
CA ALA A 174 10.16 26.28 -0.59
C ALA A 174 9.94 26.16 -2.11
N ASP A 175 9.60 24.96 -2.60
CA ASP A 175 9.27 24.73 -4.00
C ASP A 175 8.00 25.49 -4.42
N TYR A 176 6.95 25.47 -3.59
CA TYR A 176 5.76 26.28 -3.85
C TYR A 176 6.05 27.77 -3.80
N ALA A 177 6.92 28.23 -2.90
CA ALA A 177 7.30 29.63 -2.81
C ALA A 177 8.01 30.08 -4.09
N ALA A 178 8.90 29.25 -4.63
CA ALA A 178 9.53 29.49 -5.93
C ALA A 178 8.49 29.56 -7.06
N GLY A 179 7.49 28.68 -7.04
CA GLY A 179 6.36 28.70 -7.98
C GLY A 179 5.51 29.98 -7.87
N ALA A 180 5.17 30.39 -6.65
CA ALA A 180 4.39 31.60 -6.39
C ALA A 180 5.14 32.86 -6.85
N ARG A 181 6.45 32.96 -6.59
CA ARG A 181 7.29 34.09 -7.04
C ARG A 181 7.36 34.25 -8.55
N LYS A 182 7.20 33.17 -9.33
CA LYS A 182 7.14 33.25 -10.80
C LYS A 182 5.85 33.91 -11.30
N VAL A 183 4.77 33.82 -10.52
CA VAL A 183 3.47 34.41 -10.85
C VAL A 183 3.36 35.83 -10.28
N ASP A 184 3.84 36.03 -9.05
CA ASP A 184 3.83 37.31 -8.35
C ASP A 184 5.19 37.56 -7.67
N ALA A 185 5.96 38.51 -8.22
CA ALA A 185 7.25 38.90 -7.67
C ALA A 185 7.13 39.53 -6.26
N ALA A 186 5.95 40.05 -5.89
CA ALA A 186 5.68 40.61 -4.57
C ALA A 186 5.31 39.56 -3.52
N PHE A 187 5.34 38.26 -3.86
CA PHE A 187 5.09 37.17 -2.92
C PHE A 187 5.96 37.30 -1.66
N ALA A 188 5.31 37.55 -0.53
CA ALA A 188 5.94 37.80 0.77
C ALA A 188 5.92 36.57 1.70
N GLY A 189 5.16 35.52 1.34
CA GLY A 189 5.03 34.31 2.14
C GLY A 189 3.62 33.72 2.10
N PHE A 190 3.50 32.50 2.62
CA PHE A 190 2.21 31.83 2.78
C PHE A 190 1.49 32.32 4.04
N ASP A 191 0.17 32.19 4.03
CA ASP A 191 -0.72 32.69 5.08
C ASP A 191 -1.73 31.63 5.51
N ALA A 192 -1.75 31.31 6.80
CA ALA A 192 -2.66 30.32 7.36
C ALA A 192 -4.13 30.76 7.29
N GLY A 193 -4.44 32.06 7.31
CA GLY A 193 -5.81 32.57 7.20
C GLY A 193 -6.37 32.38 5.78
N ARG A 194 -5.56 32.63 4.75
CA ARG A 194 -5.90 32.29 3.36
C ARG A 194 -6.07 30.78 3.18
N GLY A 195 -5.20 29.97 3.80
CA GLY A 195 -5.33 28.52 3.81
C GLY A 195 -6.61 28.02 4.47
N GLU A 196 -6.98 28.59 5.63
CA GLU A 196 -8.25 28.29 6.30
C GLU A 196 -9.46 28.68 5.44
N THR A 197 -9.40 29.86 4.81
CA THR A 197 -10.44 30.32 3.90
C THR A 197 -10.61 29.33 2.75
N LEU A 198 -9.52 28.90 2.12
CA LEU A 198 -9.54 27.89 1.06
C LEU A 198 -10.20 26.58 1.55
N PHE A 199 -9.78 26.08 2.72
CA PHE A 199 -10.28 24.84 3.30
C PHE A 199 -11.79 24.84 3.56
N ARG A 200 -12.33 25.97 4.04
CA ARG A 200 -13.74 26.11 4.42
C ARG A 200 -14.64 26.58 3.28
N THR A 201 -14.08 27.16 2.23
CA THR A 201 -14.86 27.71 1.12
C THR A 201 -15.66 26.60 0.43
N ARG A 202 -16.94 26.89 0.17
CA ARG A 202 -17.77 26.08 -0.74
C ARG A 202 -17.57 26.54 -2.18
N TRP A 203 -17.21 25.61 -3.03
CA TRP A 203 -16.93 25.76 -4.45
C TRP A 203 -18.08 25.17 -5.27
N ALA A 204 -18.38 25.81 -6.39
CA ALA A 204 -19.52 25.44 -7.24
C ALA A 204 -19.13 24.69 -8.52
N LYS A 205 -17.83 24.60 -8.84
CA LYS A 205 -17.33 24.06 -10.12
C LYS A 205 -16.73 22.66 -10.02
N GLY A 206 -16.45 22.18 -8.81
CA GLY A 206 -15.99 20.82 -8.58
C GLY A 206 -17.11 19.79 -8.64
N ASP A 207 -16.81 18.56 -8.21
CA ASP A 207 -17.80 17.49 -8.02
C ASP A 207 -18.78 17.88 -6.91
N GLU A 208 -20.08 17.73 -7.18
CA GLU A 208 -21.17 18.12 -6.28
C GLU A 208 -21.11 17.42 -4.91
N ARG A 209 -20.47 16.24 -4.83
CA ARG A 209 -20.29 15.50 -3.57
C ARG A 209 -19.16 16.07 -2.71
N THR A 210 -18.26 16.84 -3.31
CA THR A 210 -17.11 17.46 -2.62
C THR A 210 -17.11 18.99 -2.80
N PRO A 211 -18.15 19.70 -2.32
CA PRO A 211 -18.27 21.14 -2.52
C PRO A 211 -17.23 21.93 -1.71
N SER A 212 -16.55 21.32 -0.74
CA SER A 212 -15.50 21.96 0.07
C SER A 212 -14.50 20.90 0.53
N CYS A 213 -13.32 21.32 1.00
CA CYS A 213 -12.36 20.39 1.61
C CYS A 213 -12.97 19.73 2.87
N THR A 214 -13.80 20.47 3.62
CA THR A 214 -14.49 19.97 4.81
C THR A 214 -15.49 18.86 4.53
N ALA A 215 -15.96 18.70 3.28
CA ALA A 215 -16.86 17.60 2.90
C ALA A 215 -16.22 16.22 3.14
N CYS A 216 -14.89 16.13 3.03
CA CYS A 216 -14.14 14.91 3.31
C CYS A 216 -13.37 14.98 4.65
N HIS A 217 -12.80 16.13 4.99
CA HIS A 217 -11.87 16.28 6.12
C HIS A 217 -12.51 16.79 7.42
N THR A 218 -13.84 16.92 7.47
CA THR A 218 -14.60 17.54 8.56
C THR A 218 -14.26 19.03 8.75
N ASP A 219 -14.96 19.71 9.66
CA ASP A 219 -14.69 21.12 9.96
C ASP A 219 -13.45 21.32 10.84
N ASP A 220 -13.01 20.27 11.55
CA ASP A 220 -11.81 20.26 12.37
C ASP A 220 -10.78 19.28 11.75
N PRO A 221 -9.72 19.77 11.10
CA PRO A 221 -8.78 18.92 10.35
C PRO A 221 -7.96 17.97 11.23
N ARG A 222 -8.06 18.09 12.58
CA ARG A 222 -7.45 17.16 13.55
C ARG A 222 -8.24 15.87 13.69
N ASN A 223 -9.50 15.86 13.28
CA ASN A 223 -10.34 14.67 13.31
C ASN A 223 -10.11 13.81 12.05
N PRO A 224 -10.28 12.48 12.16
CA PRO A 224 -10.34 11.63 10.98
C PRO A 224 -11.57 11.99 10.15
N GLY A 225 -11.38 12.06 8.84
CA GLY A 225 -12.40 12.32 7.84
C GLY A 225 -12.94 11.06 7.17
N ARG A 226 -13.78 11.24 6.16
CA ARG A 226 -14.23 10.18 5.23
C ARG A 226 -14.35 10.73 3.83
N ASN A 227 -13.88 9.98 2.85
CA ASN A 227 -14.01 10.32 1.45
C ASN A 227 -15.50 10.38 1.07
N ALA A 228 -15.98 11.53 0.59
CA ALA A 228 -17.39 11.73 0.29
C ALA A 228 -17.92 10.85 -0.87
N LYS A 229 -17.03 10.32 -1.73
CA LYS A 229 -17.40 9.46 -2.86
C LYS A 229 -17.35 7.98 -2.50
N THR A 230 -16.33 7.55 -1.76
CA THR A 230 -16.08 6.12 -1.48
C THR A 230 -16.41 5.70 -0.06
N GLY A 231 -16.59 6.63 0.88
CA GLY A 231 -16.79 6.34 2.30
C GLY A 231 -15.53 5.88 3.04
N ARG A 232 -14.39 5.72 2.33
CA ARG A 232 -13.09 5.35 2.90
C ARG A 232 -12.71 6.35 3.99
N ALA A 233 -12.24 5.84 5.13
CA ALA A 233 -11.74 6.69 6.19
C ALA A 233 -10.49 7.46 5.71
N ILE A 234 -10.31 8.67 6.24
CA ILE A 234 -9.17 9.52 5.92
C ILE A 234 -8.53 9.93 7.24
N ASP A 235 -7.25 9.64 7.42
CA ASP A 235 -6.51 10.11 8.59
C ASP A 235 -6.55 11.64 8.70
N PRO A 236 -6.41 12.21 9.91
CA PRO A 236 -6.32 13.65 10.11
C PRO A 236 -5.36 14.33 9.14
N VAL A 237 -5.76 15.49 8.61
CA VAL A 237 -4.94 16.27 7.69
C VAL A 237 -4.12 17.34 8.41
N ALA A 238 -4.51 17.71 9.63
CA ALA A 238 -3.73 18.55 10.53
C ALA A 238 -2.42 17.85 10.95
N VAL A 239 -1.33 18.61 10.95
CA VAL A 239 0.00 18.10 11.27
C VAL A 239 0.13 17.73 12.75
N SER A 240 -0.55 18.44 13.66
CA SER A 240 -0.53 18.10 15.09
C SER A 240 -1.07 16.71 15.40
N ALA A 241 -2.04 16.25 14.60
CA ALA A 241 -2.68 14.94 14.73
C ALA A 241 -2.01 13.88 13.85
N ASN A 242 -1.43 14.27 12.71
CA ASN A 242 -0.67 13.38 11.84
C ASN A 242 0.61 14.05 11.30
N PRO A 243 1.75 13.89 12.02
CA PRO A 243 3.02 14.53 11.65
C PRO A 243 3.60 14.07 10.30
N LYS A 244 3.13 12.94 9.74
CA LYS A 244 3.57 12.44 8.43
C LYS A 244 2.99 13.27 7.27
N ARG A 245 1.95 14.08 7.50
CA ARG A 245 1.31 14.90 6.45
C ARG A 245 2.29 15.91 5.87
N PHE A 246 2.24 16.03 4.54
CA PHE A 246 3.06 16.94 3.74
C PHE A 246 4.57 16.69 3.85
N THR A 247 4.99 15.42 3.85
CA THR A 247 6.42 15.06 3.95
C THR A 247 6.96 14.31 2.75
N ASP A 248 6.11 13.89 1.82
CA ASP A 248 6.49 13.29 0.54
C ASP A 248 5.99 14.18 -0.61
N PRO A 249 6.88 14.76 -1.43
CA PRO A 249 6.48 15.71 -2.48
C PRO A 249 5.63 15.04 -3.57
N GLY A 250 5.88 13.77 -3.88
CA GLY A 250 5.13 13.02 -4.89
C GLY A 250 3.68 12.79 -4.45
N GLU A 251 3.49 12.36 -3.20
CA GLU A 251 2.17 12.17 -2.60
C GLU A 251 1.42 13.50 -2.47
N VAL A 252 2.08 14.58 -2.02
CA VAL A 252 1.45 15.90 -1.94
C VAL A 252 0.95 16.38 -3.30
N GLU A 253 1.78 16.29 -4.34
CA GLU A 253 1.37 16.69 -5.68
C GLU A 253 0.27 15.81 -6.26
N LYS A 254 0.34 14.50 -6.02
CA LYS A 254 -0.71 13.55 -6.42
C LYS A 254 -2.05 13.92 -5.79
N GLN A 255 -2.09 14.10 -4.47
CA GLN A 255 -3.32 14.38 -3.74
C GLN A 255 -3.87 15.76 -4.14
N PHE A 256 -3.06 16.83 -4.17
CA PHE A 256 -3.54 18.13 -4.63
C PHE A 256 -4.00 18.14 -6.08
N GLY A 257 -3.30 17.44 -6.99
CA GLY A 257 -3.69 17.35 -8.39
C GLY A 257 -5.08 16.75 -8.60
N ARG A 258 -5.48 15.83 -7.71
CA ARG A 258 -6.83 15.23 -7.70
C ARG A 258 -7.82 16.09 -6.92
N ASP A 259 -7.49 16.44 -5.69
CA ASP A 259 -8.42 17.05 -4.74
C ASP A 259 -8.79 18.48 -5.15
N CYS A 260 -7.85 19.25 -5.70
CA CYS A 260 -8.16 20.58 -6.24
C CYS A 260 -9.14 20.49 -7.41
N LYS A 261 -8.96 19.54 -8.33
CA LYS A 261 -9.92 19.35 -9.44
C LYS A 261 -11.29 18.90 -8.93
N ASN A 262 -11.31 17.99 -7.96
CA ASN A 262 -12.56 17.52 -7.36
C ASN A 262 -13.30 18.61 -6.59
N VAL A 263 -12.61 19.48 -5.86
CA VAL A 263 -13.26 20.49 -5.02
C VAL A 263 -13.43 21.82 -5.76
N LEU A 264 -12.35 22.38 -6.33
CA LEU A 264 -12.35 23.69 -6.98
C LEU A 264 -12.80 23.63 -8.45
N GLY A 265 -12.75 22.45 -9.09
CA GLY A 265 -12.97 22.30 -10.54
C GLY A 265 -11.77 22.74 -11.39
N ARG A 266 -10.61 22.97 -10.78
CA ARG A 266 -9.35 23.36 -11.42
C ARG A 266 -8.15 22.96 -10.59
N ASP A 267 -6.95 23.08 -11.15
CA ASP A 267 -5.72 22.97 -10.37
C ASP A 267 -5.60 24.11 -9.35
N CYS A 268 -5.10 23.78 -8.15
CA CYS A 268 -4.67 24.78 -7.19
C CYS A 268 -3.37 25.43 -7.68
N THR A 269 -3.26 26.74 -7.45
CA THR A 269 -2.03 27.50 -7.65
C THR A 269 -0.99 27.14 -6.59
N ALA A 270 0.29 27.46 -6.84
CA ALA A 270 1.34 27.28 -5.85
C ALA A 270 1.09 28.07 -4.55
N LEU A 271 0.47 29.25 -4.67
CA LEU A 271 0.04 30.05 -3.52
C LEU A 271 -0.99 29.31 -2.67
N GLU A 272 -2.05 28.81 -3.29
CA GLU A 272 -3.12 28.08 -2.59
C GLU A 272 -2.61 26.81 -1.91
N LYS A 273 -1.74 26.04 -2.58
CA LYS A 273 -1.12 24.85 -2.01
C LYS A 273 -0.27 25.18 -0.79
N GLY A 274 0.58 26.21 -0.89
CA GLY A 274 1.42 26.64 0.23
C GLY A 274 0.61 27.20 1.40
N ASP A 275 -0.37 28.07 1.14
CA ASP A 275 -1.28 28.61 2.16
C ASP A 275 -2.03 27.48 2.90
N TYR A 276 -2.52 26.48 2.16
CA TYR A 276 -3.17 25.31 2.74
C TYR A 276 -2.24 24.52 3.66
N ILE A 277 -1.01 24.21 3.21
CA ILE A 277 -0.05 23.48 4.03
C ILE A 277 0.32 24.29 5.27
N THR A 278 0.53 25.61 5.15
CA THR A 278 0.81 26.49 6.29
C THR A 278 -0.35 26.49 7.29
N PHE A 279 -1.60 26.48 6.82
CA PHE A 279 -2.75 26.30 7.69
C PHE A 279 -2.73 24.95 8.41
N MET A 280 -2.55 23.84 7.68
CA MET A 280 -2.55 22.50 8.28
C MET A 280 -1.36 22.25 9.22
N ALA A 281 -0.22 22.89 8.97
CA ALA A 281 0.95 22.86 9.85
C ALA A 281 0.71 23.59 11.18
N GLY A 282 -0.14 24.61 11.18
CA GLY A 282 -0.56 25.35 12.38
C GLY A 282 -1.73 24.71 13.14
N ARG A 283 -2.23 23.57 12.68
CA ARG A 283 -3.34 22.83 13.31
C ARG A 283 -2.86 21.53 13.89
#